data_AF-A0A7Y5QXI7-F1
#
_entry.id   AF-A0A7Y5QXI7-F1
#
_cell.length_a   1.000
_cell.length_b   1.000
_cell.length_c   1.000
_cell.angle_alpha   90.00
_cell.angle_beta   90.00
_cell.angle_gamma   90.00
#
_symmetry.space_group_name_H-M   'P 1'
#
loop_
_entity.id
_entity.type
_entity.pdbx_description
1 polymer ?
#
loop_
_entity_poly.entity_id
_entity_poly.type
_entity_poly.pdbx_seq_one_letter_code
_entity_poly.pdbx_strand_id
1 'polypeptide(L)'
;MRDTAQVIADLNDLRQLDHDSVEAYTVAIDRVRDARYRETLVQYRNDHKRHIEELGALVRARGGLPVELPHPTGALKLLVQALGSAGSDATLLLAFKAVEGQARDKYRRFAAETSYPEDVTSVIARAAEDETRHYAWVEQTLRELGAGSGTMQHAAASAVEMLHKLVADPLERAERDLMRAVGGVVGTVKTRAEAAERTVADSMRAAGRAAGDA
;
A
#
# COMPACT_ATOMS: atom_id res chain seq x y z
N MET A 1 19.37 17.07 -2.65
CA MET A 1 19.37 16.27 -1.40
C MET A 1 17.96 16.30 -0.86
N ARG A 2 17.38 15.16 -0.53
CA ARG A 2 15.99 15.06 -0.05
C ARG A 2 15.88 15.72 1.33
N ASP A 3 14.75 16.37 1.61
CA ASP A 3 14.54 17.01 2.92
C ASP A 3 14.38 15.95 4.04
N THR A 4 14.77 16.29 5.26
CA THR A 4 14.76 15.37 6.41
C THR A 4 13.35 14.85 6.70
N ALA A 5 12.33 15.70 6.61
CA ALA A 5 10.95 15.29 6.83
C ALA A 5 10.49 14.27 5.77
N GLN A 6 10.92 14.47 4.52
CA GLN A 6 10.63 13.55 3.42
C GLN A 6 11.32 12.20 3.65
N VAL A 7 12.61 12.20 3.99
CA VAL A 7 13.34 10.96 4.33
C VAL A 7 12.67 10.20 5.47
N ILE A 8 12.20 10.88 6.53
CA ILE A 8 11.47 10.24 7.62
C ILE A 8 10.17 9.61 7.12
N ALA A 9 9.41 10.31 6.28
CA ALA A 9 8.16 9.79 5.71
C ALA A 9 8.42 8.55 4.85
N ASP A 10 9.44 8.58 4.00
CA ASP A 10 9.86 7.47 3.16
C ASP A 10 10.26 6.23 3.97
N LEU A 11 11.09 6.42 4.99
CA LEU A 11 11.54 5.33 5.85
C LEU A 11 10.37 4.69 6.60
N ASN A 12 9.43 5.49 7.09
CA ASN A 12 8.23 4.98 7.75
C ASN A 12 7.28 4.27 6.78
N ASP A 13 7.20 4.71 5.54
CA ASP A 13 6.42 4.06 4.48
C ASP A 13 6.98 2.67 4.11
N LEU A 14 8.31 2.52 4.08
CA LEU A 14 8.96 1.21 3.96
C LEU A 14 8.74 0.35 5.22
N ARG A 15 8.87 0.94 6.42
CA ARG A 15 8.70 0.22 7.68
C ARG A 15 7.29 -0.36 7.84
N GLN A 16 6.28 0.38 7.39
CA GLN A 16 4.89 -0.10 7.43
C GLN A 16 4.66 -1.30 6.50
N LEU A 17 5.30 -1.30 5.32
CA LEU A 17 5.30 -2.44 4.40
C LEU A 17 5.97 -3.67 5.03
N ASP A 18 7.08 -3.51 5.76
CA ASP A 18 7.73 -4.65 6.43
C ASP A 18 6.90 -5.21 7.58
N HIS A 19 6.17 -4.37 8.32
CA HIS A 19 5.22 -4.83 9.33
C HIS A 19 4.10 -5.67 8.70
N ASP A 20 3.54 -5.23 7.57
CA ASP A 20 2.57 -6.03 6.82
C ASP A 20 3.18 -7.38 6.41
N SER A 21 4.42 -7.36 5.93
CA SER A 21 5.14 -8.54 5.49
C SER A 21 5.33 -9.52 6.65
N VAL A 22 5.80 -9.05 7.82
CA VAL A 22 5.96 -9.89 9.01
C VAL A 22 4.65 -10.57 9.42
N GLU A 23 3.52 -9.87 9.34
CA GLU A 23 2.20 -10.47 9.60
C GLU A 23 1.84 -11.55 8.57
N ALA A 24 2.02 -11.25 7.27
CA ALA A 24 1.78 -12.20 6.18
C ALA A 24 2.64 -13.46 6.31
N TYR A 25 3.95 -13.30 6.57
CA TYR A 25 4.88 -14.40 6.81
C TYR A 25 4.47 -15.25 8.00
N THR A 26 4.01 -14.64 9.10
CA THR A 26 3.56 -15.39 10.27
C THR A 26 2.38 -16.30 9.94
N VAL A 27 1.38 -15.78 9.22
CA VAL A 27 0.23 -16.57 8.74
C VAL A 27 0.64 -17.70 7.79
N ALA A 28 1.62 -17.44 6.93
CA ALA A 28 2.12 -18.38 5.94
C ALA A 28 2.91 -19.53 6.55
N ILE A 29 3.80 -19.21 7.49
CA ILE A 29 4.56 -20.18 8.26
C ILE A 29 3.59 -21.14 8.95
N ASP A 30 2.50 -20.65 9.52
CA ASP A 30 1.52 -21.53 10.18
C ASP A 30 0.78 -22.47 9.20
N ARG A 31 0.68 -22.12 7.92
CA ARG A 31 -0.13 -22.82 6.91
C ARG A 31 0.67 -23.69 5.93
N VAL A 32 1.93 -23.37 5.68
CA VAL A 32 2.75 -24.08 4.69
C VAL A 32 3.02 -25.52 5.13
N ARG A 33 2.92 -26.47 4.20
CA ARG A 33 3.06 -27.91 4.48
C ARG A 33 4.49 -28.39 4.30
N ASP A 34 5.18 -27.95 3.25
CA ASP A 34 6.59 -28.29 3.01
C ASP A 34 7.49 -27.61 4.05
N ALA A 35 8.25 -28.42 4.79
CA ALA A 35 9.16 -27.97 5.83
C ALA A 35 10.29 -27.09 5.28
N ARG A 36 10.74 -27.33 4.03
CA ARG A 36 11.79 -26.52 3.40
C ARG A 36 11.27 -25.11 3.10
N TYR A 37 10.03 -25.00 2.63
CA TYR A 37 9.39 -23.69 2.42
C TYR A 37 9.20 -22.96 3.75
N ARG A 38 8.81 -23.68 4.81
CA ARG A 38 8.70 -23.12 6.16
C ARG A 38 10.03 -22.52 6.62
N GLU A 39 11.13 -23.23 6.47
CA GLU A 39 12.46 -22.74 6.84
C GLU A 39 12.83 -21.46 6.09
N THR A 40 12.62 -21.43 4.78
CA THR A 40 12.86 -20.22 3.96
C THR A 40 11.96 -19.05 4.38
N LEU A 41 10.66 -19.29 4.60
CA LEU A 41 9.75 -18.25 5.07
C LEU A 41 10.15 -17.69 6.45
N VAL A 42 10.66 -18.53 7.36
CA VAL A 42 11.18 -18.07 8.66
C VAL A 42 12.40 -17.17 8.47
N GLN A 43 13.30 -17.51 7.55
CA GLN A 43 14.48 -16.69 7.24
C GLN A 43 14.07 -15.31 6.71
N TYR A 44 13.22 -15.26 5.68
CA TYR A 44 12.80 -14.00 5.07
C TYR A 44 11.95 -13.14 6.01
N ARG A 45 11.14 -13.75 6.89
CA ARG A 45 10.48 -13.01 7.98
C ARG A 45 11.51 -12.32 8.89
N ASN A 46 12.64 -12.96 9.17
CA ASN A 46 13.69 -12.36 9.98
C ASN A 46 14.44 -11.24 9.22
N ASP A 47 14.55 -11.34 7.89
CA ASP A 47 15.06 -10.25 7.05
C ASP A 47 14.16 -9.01 7.16
N HIS A 48 12.83 -9.15 7.05
CA HIS A 48 11.91 -8.02 7.28
C HIS A 48 12.01 -7.43 8.70
N LYS A 49 12.18 -8.27 9.73
CA LYS A 49 12.40 -7.77 11.10
C LYS A 49 13.68 -6.95 11.21
N ARG A 50 14.76 -7.39 10.55
CA ARG A 50 16.00 -6.60 10.44
C ARG A 50 15.73 -5.26 9.75
N HIS A 51 14.99 -5.24 8.63
CA HIS A 51 14.65 -4.00 7.94
C HIS A 51 13.89 -3.03 8.86
N ILE A 52 12.89 -3.52 9.60
CA ILE A 52 12.12 -2.73 10.58
C ILE A 52 13.03 -2.08 11.62
N GLU A 53 14.00 -2.82 12.15
CA GLU A 53 14.96 -2.32 13.14
C GLU A 53 15.89 -1.25 12.55
N GLU A 54 16.46 -1.52 11.38
CA GLU A 54 17.42 -0.63 10.70
C GLU A 54 16.76 0.66 10.22
N LEU A 55 15.61 0.58 9.55
CA LEU A 55 14.82 1.74 9.15
C LEU A 55 14.37 2.55 10.36
N GLY A 56 13.95 1.88 11.44
CA GLY A 56 13.57 2.55 12.69
C GLY A 56 14.73 3.31 13.33
N ALA A 57 15.96 2.77 13.25
CA ALA A 57 17.15 3.47 13.72
C ALA A 57 17.42 4.73 12.88
N LEU A 58 17.28 4.66 11.55
CA LEU A 58 17.46 5.80 10.65
C LEU A 58 16.43 6.91 10.89
N VAL A 59 15.17 6.54 11.18
CA VAL A 59 14.11 7.50 11.55
C VAL A 59 14.45 8.21 12.86
N ARG A 60 14.84 7.47 13.90
CA ARG A 60 15.21 8.05 15.21
C ARG A 60 16.43 8.96 15.11
N ALA A 61 17.44 8.58 14.32
CA ALA A 61 18.64 9.39 14.09
C ALA A 61 18.32 10.76 13.46
N ARG A 62 17.17 10.89 12.80
CA ARG A 62 16.69 12.11 12.16
C ARG A 62 15.65 12.87 13.00
N GLY A 63 15.43 12.46 14.25
CA GLY A 63 14.46 13.07 15.17
C GLY A 63 13.00 12.70 14.87
N GLY A 64 12.75 11.72 14.00
CA GLY A 64 11.42 11.21 13.70
C GLY A 64 10.95 10.14 14.67
N LEU A 65 9.66 9.82 14.60
CA LEU A 65 9.04 8.70 15.33
C LEU A 65 8.82 7.51 14.36
N PRO A 66 9.41 6.34 14.63
CA PRO A 66 9.19 5.14 13.82
C PRO A 66 7.75 4.64 13.92
N VAL A 67 7.15 4.29 12.79
CA VAL A 67 5.82 3.64 12.73
C VAL A 67 5.93 2.19 13.19
N GLU A 68 5.33 1.84 14.32
CA GLU A 68 5.41 0.49 14.94
C GLU A 68 4.31 -0.48 14.51
N LEU A 69 3.45 -0.10 13.56
CA LEU A 69 2.27 -0.87 13.21
C LEU A 69 2.19 -1.14 11.69
N PRO A 70 1.59 -2.28 11.28
CA PRO A 70 1.24 -2.55 9.90
C PRO A 70 0.23 -1.52 9.36
N HIS A 71 -0.07 -1.58 8.06
CA HIS A 71 -1.21 -0.85 7.51
C HIS A 71 -2.49 -1.31 8.21
N PRO A 72 -3.38 -0.38 8.61
CA PRO A 72 -4.65 -0.72 9.25
C PRO A 72 -5.54 -1.62 8.39
N THR A 73 -5.32 -1.62 7.07
CA THR A 73 -6.04 -2.48 6.12
C THR A 73 -5.67 -3.96 6.28
N GLY A 74 -4.46 -4.27 6.75
CA GLY A 74 -3.95 -5.64 6.86
C GLY A 74 -4.06 -6.43 5.56
N ALA A 75 -4.11 -5.74 4.41
CA ALA A 75 -4.49 -6.32 3.12
C ALA A 75 -3.65 -7.55 2.76
N LEU A 76 -2.36 -7.47 3.08
CA LEU A 76 -1.40 -8.53 2.82
C LEU A 76 -1.67 -9.80 3.62
N LYS A 77 -1.89 -9.63 4.93
CA LYS A 77 -2.28 -10.70 5.83
C LYS A 77 -3.61 -11.31 5.41
N LEU A 78 -4.60 -10.49 5.06
CA LEU A 78 -5.90 -10.96 4.60
C LEU A 78 -5.79 -11.79 3.30
N LEU A 79 -4.96 -11.36 2.36
CA LEU A 79 -4.68 -12.11 1.13
C LEU A 79 -4.09 -13.49 1.44
N VAL A 80 -3.06 -13.55 2.30
CA VAL A 80 -2.44 -14.82 2.70
C VAL A 80 -3.42 -15.71 3.46
N GLN A 81 -4.26 -15.13 4.33
CA GLN A 81 -5.31 -15.88 5.04
C GLN A 81 -6.34 -16.46 4.08
N ALA A 82 -6.85 -15.66 3.14
CA ALA A 82 -7.86 -16.07 2.18
C ALA A 82 -7.36 -17.23 1.31
N LEU A 83 -6.19 -17.06 0.68
CA LEU A 83 -5.62 -18.05 -0.25
C LEU A 83 -5.01 -19.27 0.47
N GLY A 84 -4.58 -19.11 1.71
CA GLY A 84 -4.01 -20.20 2.53
C GLY A 84 -5.03 -21.01 3.33
N SER A 85 -6.30 -20.59 3.42
CA SER A 85 -7.33 -21.25 4.25
C SER A 85 -7.86 -22.57 3.66
N ALA A 86 -7.69 -22.83 2.36
CA ALA A 86 -8.18 -24.03 1.68
C ALA A 86 -7.22 -24.62 0.63
N GLY A 87 -6.04 -24.02 0.42
CA GLY A 87 -5.16 -24.28 -0.73
C GLY A 87 -4.00 -25.24 -0.49
N SER A 88 -3.30 -25.59 -1.58
CA SER A 88 -1.98 -26.22 -1.55
C SER A 88 -0.89 -25.18 -1.25
N ASP A 89 0.34 -25.64 -0.99
CA ASP A 89 1.51 -24.75 -0.88
C ASP A 89 1.66 -23.86 -2.12
N ALA A 90 1.24 -24.32 -3.31
CA ALA A 90 1.25 -23.50 -4.52
C ALA A 90 0.32 -22.28 -4.39
N THR A 91 -0.89 -22.44 -3.87
CA THR A 91 -1.84 -21.32 -3.69
C THR A 91 -1.33 -20.33 -2.64
N LEU A 92 -0.69 -20.83 -1.58
CA LEU A 92 -0.03 -19.99 -0.58
C LEU A 92 1.15 -19.21 -1.19
N LEU A 93 2.01 -19.87 -1.97
CA LEU A 93 3.14 -19.24 -2.64
C LEU A 93 2.70 -18.24 -3.72
N LEU A 94 1.55 -18.43 -4.36
CA LEU A 94 0.96 -17.44 -5.27
C LEU A 94 0.55 -16.16 -4.54
N ALA A 95 -0.02 -16.29 -3.33
CA ALA A 95 -0.27 -15.14 -2.47
C ALA A 95 1.04 -14.41 -2.13
N PHE A 96 2.09 -15.17 -1.78
CA PHE A 96 3.42 -14.63 -1.49
C PHE A 96 4.05 -13.94 -2.69
N LYS A 97 3.89 -14.47 -3.89
CA LYS A 97 4.39 -13.80 -5.09
C LYS A 97 3.85 -12.38 -5.24
N ALA A 98 2.57 -12.18 -4.91
CA ALA A 98 1.95 -10.86 -4.94
C ALA A 98 2.52 -9.95 -3.84
N VAL A 99 2.71 -10.50 -2.64
CA VAL A 99 3.34 -9.84 -1.48
C VAL A 99 4.75 -9.35 -1.80
N GLU A 100 5.64 -10.29 -2.14
CA GLU A 100 7.04 -10.02 -2.43
C GLU A 100 7.20 -9.11 -3.64
N GLY A 101 6.28 -9.19 -4.61
CA GLY A 101 6.29 -8.33 -5.79
C GLY A 101 6.11 -6.86 -5.40
N GLN A 102 5.13 -6.59 -4.53
CA GLN A 102 4.89 -5.23 -4.01
C GLN A 102 6.08 -4.73 -3.20
N ALA A 103 6.65 -5.56 -2.33
CA ALA A 103 7.79 -5.18 -1.50
C ALA A 103 9.03 -4.87 -2.36
N ARG A 104 9.39 -5.79 -3.26
CA ARG A 104 10.47 -5.62 -4.23
C ARG A 104 10.31 -4.34 -5.04
N ASP A 105 9.14 -4.09 -5.61
CA ASP A 105 8.94 -2.92 -6.48
C ASP A 105 9.03 -1.61 -5.72
N LYS A 106 8.54 -1.58 -4.47
CA LYS A 106 8.66 -0.40 -3.60
C LYS A 106 10.12 -0.17 -3.21
N TYR A 107 10.82 -1.19 -2.71
CA TYR A 107 12.22 -1.06 -2.33
C TYR A 107 13.12 -0.67 -3.51
N ARG A 108 12.92 -1.26 -4.71
CA ARG A 108 13.67 -0.88 -5.92
C ARG A 108 13.44 0.57 -6.31
N ARG A 109 12.20 1.08 -6.19
CA ARG A 109 11.89 2.50 -6.45
C ARG A 109 12.65 3.42 -5.50
N PHE A 110 12.72 3.07 -4.22
CA PHE A 110 13.44 3.87 -3.22
C PHE A 110 14.95 3.74 -3.39
N ALA A 111 15.46 2.56 -3.73
CA ALA A 111 16.88 2.36 -4.02
C ALA A 111 17.38 3.11 -5.27
N ALA A 112 16.48 3.41 -6.23
CA ALA A 112 16.80 4.18 -7.42
C ALA A 112 16.90 5.69 -7.16
N GLU A 113 16.50 6.17 -5.98
CA GLU A 113 16.56 7.58 -5.62
C GLU A 113 17.99 7.99 -5.24
N THR A 114 18.54 9.00 -5.92
CA THR A 114 19.93 9.45 -5.72
C THR A 114 20.06 10.56 -4.68
N SER A 115 18.94 11.06 -4.16
CA SER A 115 18.92 12.19 -3.23
C SER A 115 18.97 11.81 -1.74
N TYR A 116 19.02 10.51 -1.42
CA TYR A 116 19.16 10.02 -0.04
C TYR A 116 20.59 10.19 0.51
N PRO A 117 20.72 10.45 1.82
CA PRO A 117 21.99 10.33 2.53
C PRO A 117 22.58 8.91 2.43
N GLU A 118 23.91 8.79 2.50
CA GLU A 118 24.63 7.52 2.28
C GLU A 118 24.21 6.40 3.23
N ASP A 119 23.96 6.70 4.51
CA ASP A 119 23.48 5.75 5.52
C ASP A 119 22.11 5.16 5.15
N VAL A 120 21.21 5.98 4.61
CA VAL A 120 19.89 5.57 4.13
C VAL A 120 20.01 4.75 2.85
N THR A 121 20.82 5.22 1.90
CA THR A 121 21.06 4.53 0.62
C THR A 121 21.58 3.13 0.85
N SER A 122 22.54 2.94 1.77
CA SER A 122 23.11 1.63 2.07
C SER A 122 22.07 0.64 2.61
N VAL A 123 21.24 1.07 3.57
CA VAL A 123 20.20 0.21 4.15
C VAL A 123 19.12 -0.14 3.14
N ILE A 124 18.62 0.84 2.38
CA ILE A 124 17.58 0.62 1.37
C ILE A 124 18.09 -0.28 0.24
N ALA A 125 19.35 -0.12 -0.21
CA ALA A 125 19.92 -0.95 -1.25
C ALA A 125 20.02 -2.43 -0.81
N ARG A 126 20.52 -2.69 0.40
CA ARG A 126 20.58 -4.05 0.95
C ARG A 126 19.20 -4.67 1.12
N ALA A 127 18.23 -3.91 1.64
CA ALA A 127 16.86 -4.40 1.75
C ALA A 127 16.25 -4.70 0.37
N ALA A 128 16.52 -3.88 -0.64
CA ALA A 128 16.08 -4.14 -2.02
C ALA A 128 16.71 -5.41 -2.62
N GLU A 129 17.96 -5.74 -2.27
CA GLU A 129 18.58 -7.00 -2.63
C GLU A 129 17.90 -8.19 -1.95
N ASP A 130 17.54 -8.06 -0.67
CA ASP A 130 16.78 -9.07 0.07
C ASP A 130 15.43 -9.35 -0.60
N GLU A 131 14.63 -8.32 -0.87
CA GLU A 131 13.34 -8.46 -1.55
C GLU A 131 13.45 -9.04 -2.97
N THR A 132 14.55 -8.73 -3.66
CA THR A 132 14.84 -9.33 -4.97
C THR A 132 15.06 -10.84 -4.84
N ARG A 133 15.77 -11.30 -3.80
CA ARG A 133 15.98 -12.73 -3.53
C ARG A 133 14.68 -13.41 -3.10
N HIS A 134 13.89 -12.78 -2.24
CA HIS A 134 12.59 -13.33 -1.80
C HIS A 134 11.66 -13.57 -2.99
N TYR A 135 11.51 -12.54 -3.84
CA TYR A 135 10.69 -12.63 -5.04
C TYR A 135 11.23 -13.68 -6.04
N ALA A 136 12.55 -13.75 -6.23
CA ALA A 136 13.14 -14.75 -7.13
C ALA A 136 12.88 -16.18 -6.62
N TRP A 137 12.98 -16.40 -5.31
CA TRP A 137 12.70 -17.69 -4.69
C TRP A 137 11.25 -18.12 -4.89
N VAL A 138 10.28 -17.23 -4.65
CA VAL A 138 8.86 -17.61 -4.82
C VAL A 138 8.54 -17.89 -6.28
N GLU A 139 9.11 -17.13 -7.22
CA GLU A 139 8.94 -17.40 -8.65
C GLU A 139 9.56 -18.73 -9.08
N GLN A 140 10.76 -19.05 -8.60
CA GLN A 140 11.41 -20.33 -8.89
C GLN A 140 10.59 -21.49 -8.32
N THR A 141 10.21 -21.40 -7.06
CA THR A 141 9.43 -22.46 -6.38
C THR A 141 8.09 -22.69 -7.09
N LEU A 142 7.40 -21.61 -7.49
CA LEU A 142 6.17 -21.71 -8.27
C LEU A 142 6.38 -22.30 -9.66
N ARG A 143 7.51 -22.07 -10.32
CA ARG A 143 7.83 -22.72 -11.61
C ARG A 143 8.11 -24.22 -11.44
N GLU A 144 8.77 -24.61 -10.36
CA GLU A 144 9.05 -26.01 -10.04
C GLU A 144 7.78 -26.79 -9.71
N LEU A 145 6.86 -26.18 -8.95
CA LEU A 145 5.49 -26.69 -8.77
C LEU A 145 4.68 -26.61 -10.10
N GLY A 146 5.04 -25.63 -10.93
CA GLY A 146 4.50 -25.17 -12.20
C GLY A 146 4.67 -26.09 -13.40
N ALA A 147 5.74 -26.86 -13.44
CA ALA A 147 6.15 -27.68 -14.58
C ALA A 147 5.22 -28.87 -14.88
N GLY A 148 3.98 -28.85 -14.36
CA GLY A 148 2.97 -29.89 -14.54
C GLY A 148 1.48 -29.52 -14.63
N SER A 149 0.97 -28.28 -14.45
CA SER A 149 -0.51 -28.10 -14.52
C SER A 149 -1.08 -26.69 -14.77
N GLY A 150 -2.07 -26.62 -15.67
CA GLY A 150 -2.82 -25.43 -16.08
C GLY A 150 -3.66 -24.74 -14.98
N THR A 151 -3.71 -25.30 -13.77
CA THR A 151 -4.53 -24.84 -12.65
C THR A 151 -3.87 -23.69 -11.88
N MET A 152 -2.53 -23.58 -11.93
CA MET A 152 -1.78 -22.52 -11.24
C MET A 152 -1.94 -21.15 -11.92
N GLN A 153 -2.13 -21.07 -13.24
CA GLN A 153 -2.34 -19.77 -13.90
C GLN A 153 -3.63 -19.09 -13.43
N HIS A 154 -4.70 -19.85 -13.22
CA HIS A 154 -5.97 -19.30 -12.75
C HIS A 154 -5.87 -18.81 -11.30
N ALA A 155 -5.26 -19.61 -10.41
CA ALA A 155 -5.02 -19.20 -9.03
C ALA A 155 -4.11 -17.95 -8.94
N ALA A 156 -3.12 -17.84 -9.83
CA ALA A 156 -2.24 -16.67 -9.91
C ALA A 156 -3.01 -15.41 -10.30
N ALA A 157 -3.86 -15.51 -11.33
CA ALA A 157 -4.71 -14.40 -11.77
C ALA A 157 -5.67 -13.97 -10.65
N SER A 158 -6.29 -14.92 -9.95
CA SER A 158 -7.18 -14.62 -8.82
C SER A 158 -6.45 -13.97 -7.64
N ALA A 159 -5.20 -14.36 -7.34
CA ALA A 159 -4.41 -13.73 -6.29
C ALA A 159 -4.08 -12.27 -6.63
N VAL A 160 -3.69 -11.99 -7.88
CA VAL A 160 -3.43 -10.63 -8.37
C VAL A 160 -4.71 -9.79 -8.35
N GLU A 161 -5.84 -10.33 -8.81
CA GLU A 161 -7.12 -9.64 -8.78
C GLU A 161 -7.56 -9.32 -7.35
N MET A 162 -7.39 -10.27 -6.42
CA MET A 162 -7.72 -10.08 -5.01
C MET A 162 -6.82 -9.04 -4.35
N LEU A 163 -5.52 -9.04 -4.64
CA LEU A 163 -4.61 -7.97 -4.20
C LEU A 163 -5.05 -6.62 -4.77
N HIS A 164 -5.37 -6.55 -6.06
CA HIS A 164 -5.79 -5.31 -6.72
C HIS A 164 -7.06 -4.76 -6.06
N LYS A 165 -8.05 -5.59 -5.75
CA LYS A 165 -9.26 -5.18 -5.02
C LYS A 165 -8.95 -4.69 -3.60
N LEU A 166 -8.09 -5.41 -2.87
CA LEU A 166 -7.72 -5.05 -1.50
C LEU A 166 -6.94 -3.72 -1.42
N VAL A 167 -6.19 -3.35 -2.47
CA VAL A 167 -5.39 -2.11 -2.54
C VAL A 167 -6.17 -0.97 -3.21
N ALA A 168 -6.92 -1.24 -4.28
CA ALA A 168 -7.64 -0.22 -5.05
C ALA A 168 -8.93 0.22 -4.37
N ASP A 169 -9.71 -0.68 -3.77
CA ASP A 169 -11.02 -0.33 -3.20
C ASP A 169 -10.94 0.72 -2.07
N PRO A 170 -9.95 0.65 -1.14
CA PRO A 170 -9.76 1.68 -0.13
C PRO A 170 -9.31 3.03 -0.72
N LEU A 171 -8.42 2.99 -1.72
CA LEU A 171 -7.91 4.20 -2.38
C LEU A 171 -9.02 4.90 -3.18
N GLU A 172 -9.77 4.16 -3.99
CA GLU A 172 -10.93 4.66 -4.72
C GLU A 172 -12.05 5.15 -3.80
N ARG A 173 -12.20 4.56 -2.61
CA ARG A 173 -13.14 5.05 -1.60
C ARG A 173 -12.68 6.38 -1.01
N ALA A 174 -11.40 6.51 -0.67
CA ALA A 174 -10.82 7.76 -0.19
C ALA A 174 -10.92 8.88 -1.26
N GLU A 175 -10.62 8.58 -2.52
CA GLU A 175 -10.78 9.52 -3.64
C GLU A 175 -12.25 9.91 -3.86
N ARG A 176 -13.18 8.96 -3.78
CA ARG A 176 -14.63 9.26 -3.88
C ARG A 176 -15.12 10.12 -2.72
N ASP A 177 -14.68 9.85 -1.50
CA ASP A 177 -15.08 10.62 -0.32
C ASP A 177 -14.48 12.04 -0.38
N LEU A 178 -13.25 12.20 -0.86
CA LEU A 178 -12.65 13.50 -1.15
C LEU A 178 -13.42 14.25 -2.26
N MET A 179 -13.74 13.57 -3.36
CA MET A 179 -14.51 14.17 -4.47
C MET A 179 -15.93 14.57 -4.03
N ARG A 180 -16.56 13.80 -3.15
CA ARG A 180 -17.86 14.16 -2.54
C ARG A 180 -17.74 15.36 -1.60
N ALA A 181 -16.70 15.43 -0.78
CA ALA A 181 -16.44 16.56 0.10
C ALA A 181 -16.19 17.85 -0.72
N VAL A 182 -15.35 17.78 -1.75
CA VAL A 182 -15.06 18.91 -2.65
C VAL A 182 -16.31 19.30 -3.46
N GLY A 183 -17.04 18.32 -3.99
CA GLY A 183 -18.30 18.54 -4.72
C GLY A 183 -19.39 19.17 -3.85
N GLY A 184 -19.47 18.79 -2.57
CA GLY A 184 -20.39 19.38 -1.59
C GLY A 184 -20.08 20.85 -1.29
N VAL A 185 -18.79 21.22 -1.17
CA VAL A 185 -18.37 22.61 -0.98
C VAL A 185 -18.67 23.45 -2.22
N VAL A 186 -18.33 22.96 -3.41
CA VAL A 186 -18.58 23.68 -4.68
C VAL A 186 -20.09 23.84 -4.93
N GLY A 187 -20.89 22.80 -4.67
CA GLY A 187 -22.35 22.85 -4.80
C GLY A 187 -23.00 23.86 -3.83
N THR A 188 -22.49 23.97 -2.61
CA THR A 188 -22.98 24.93 -1.60
C THR A 188 -22.65 26.38 -1.96
N VAL A 189 -21.46 26.62 -2.55
CA VAL A 189 -21.07 27.96 -3.03
C VAL A 189 -21.93 28.37 -4.22
N LYS A 190 -22.17 27.46 -5.18
CA LYS A 190 -23.00 27.74 -6.35
C LYS A 190 -24.45 28.03 -5.97
N THR A 191 -25.05 27.24 -5.08
CA THR A 191 -26.42 27.49 -4.61
C THR A 191 -26.56 28.79 -3.81
N ARG A 192 -25.56 29.17 -3.00
CA ARG A 192 -25.55 30.48 -2.33
C ARG A 192 -25.42 31.65 -3.30
N ALA A 193 -24.58 31.52 -4.34
CA ALA A 193 -24.44 32.53 -5.38
C ALA A 193 -25.75 32.73 -6.15
N GLU A 194 -26.39 31.63 -6.58
CA GLU A 194 -27.68 31.67 -7.29
C GLU A 194 -28.83 32.22 -6.42
N ALA A 195 -28.81 31.97 -5.11
CA ALA A 195 -29.79 32.53 -4.18
C ALA A 195 -29.58 34.05 -3.97
N ALA A 196 -28.32 34.49 -3.90
CA ALA A 196 -27.98 35.91 -3.80
C ALA A 196 -28.39 36.67 -5.08
N GLU A 197 -28.12 36.12 -6.26
CA GLU A 197 -28.50 36.72 -7.54
C GLU A 197 -30.02 36.89 -7.68
N ARG A 198 -30.81 35.88 -7.28
CA ARG A 198 -32.28 35.97 -7.27
C ARG A 198 -32.78 37.04 -6.30
N THR A 199 -32.19 37.12 -5.12
CA THR A 199 -32.56 38.12 -4.10
C THR A 199 -32.28 39.54 -4.60
N VAL A 200 -31.15 39.76 -5.27
CA VAL A 200 -30.79 41.04 -5.88
C VAL A 200 -31.76 41.38 -7.02
N ALA A 201 -32.06 40.43 -7.90
CA ALA A 201 -32.99 40.63 -9.02
C ALA A 201 -34.41 40.98 -8.55
N ASP A 202 -34.91 40.34 -7.49
CA ASP A 202 -36.23 40.61 -6.91
C ASP A 202 -36.27 41.99 -6.24
N SER A 203 -35.19 42.38 -5.55
CA SER A 203 -35.06 43.71 -4.92
C SER A 203 -35.07 44.83 -5.96
N MET A 204 -34.38 44.64 -7.09
CA MET A 204 -34.38 45.61 -8.20
C MET A 204 -35.75 45.73 -8.89
N ARG A 205 -36.49 44.62 -9.02
CA ARG A 205 -37.86 44.65 -9.56
C ARG A 205 -38.84 45.35 -8.63
N ALA A 206 -38.70 45.18 -7.32
CA ALA A 206 -39.52 45.87 -6.32
C ALA A 206 -39.25 47.39 -6.34
N ALA A 207 -37.98 47.80 -6.40
CA ALA A 207 -37.59 49.20 -6.50
C ALA A 207 -38.08 49.86 -7.80
N GLY A 208 -38.05 49.14 -8.94
CA GLY A 208 -38.55 49.64 -10.22
C GLY A 208 -40.07 49.85 -10.27
N ARG A 209 -40.85 49.06 -9.51
CA ARG A 209 -42.30 49.25 -9.40
C ARG A 209 -42.67 50.45 -8.51
N ALA A 210 -41.90 50.70 -7.45
CA ALA A 210 -42.14 51.84 -6.57
C ALA A 210 -41.84 53.21 -7.24
N ALA A 211 -41.01 53.23 -8.29
CA ALA A 211 -40.67 54.44 -9.03
C ALA A 211 -41.61 54.74 -10.23
N GLY A 212 -42.57 53.86 -10.52
CA GLY A 212 -43.50 54.01 -11.65
C GLY A 212 -44.89 54.56 -11.29
N ASP A 213 -45.19 54.72 -10.00
CA ASP A 213 -46.49 55.20 -9.48
C ASP A 213 -46.39 56.59 -8.81
N ALA A 214 -45.41 57.41 -9.20
CA ALA A 214 -45.28 58.83 -8.82
C ALA A 214 -45.32 59.73 -10.06
#